data_AF-A0A838TUW7-F1
#
_entry.id   AF-A0A838TUW7-F1
#
_cell.length_a   1.000
_cell.length_b   1.000
_cell.length_c   1.000
_cell.angle_alpha   90.00
_cell.angle_beta   90.00
_cell.angle_gamma   90.00
#
_symmetry.space_group_name_H-M   'P 1'
#
loop_
_entity.id
_entity.type
_entity.pdbx_description
1 polymer ?
#
loop_
_entity_poly.entity_id
_entity_poly.type
_entity_poly.pdbx_seq_one_letter_code
_entity_poly.pdbx_strand_id
1 'polypeptide(L)'
;MTEGNRPRQRFIIRPVDNDRNTELQRRAELRRNYLVPIYFMHTSDVPRREARAALLGVADALRATGQERQVVNFGSQQFGQGAYSSPNWYIEEAFRRQPLRRSAGYGPQIDVHEVGRLFTDEPFQEKPHWEVMVVNQDLNAKGRDGNYINFVFGATDTMFPSSVQSVTRLMAEVPEGDLRDAMVRRLLRHEVGHMFGLPTTGRRNTEEKLGAHCTNPCTMRQGMSIPEWADLTVTEHNNGIHFCGDCTGDLAASRSRYRPLPPQR
;
A
#
# COMPACT_ATOMS: atom_id res chain seq x y z
N MET A 1 -5.40 -73.83 -8.37
CA MET A 1 -5.87 -72.86 -7.35
C MET A 1 -4.84 -71.74 -7.29
N THR A 2 -4.83 -70.91 -8.33
CA THR A 2 -5.35 -69.53 -8.38
C THR A 2 -4.40 -68.52 -7.74
N GLU A 3 -3.63 -67.91 -8.64
CA GLU A 3 -2.64 -66.86 -8.43
C GLU A 3 -3.20 -65.66 -7.67
N GLY A 4 -2.33 -65.09 -6.83
CA GLY A 4 -2.63 -63.97 -5.96
C GLY A 4 -2.97 -62.70 -6.72
N ASN A 5 -4.18 -62.20 -6.47
CA ASN A 5 -4.62 -60.89 -6.92
C ASN A 5 -4.55 -59.91 -5.73
N ARG A 6 -3.38 -59.30 -5.50
CA ARG A 6 -3.29 -58.14 -4.60
C ARG A 6 -3.67 -56.89 -5.40
N PRO A 7 -4.65 -56.09 -4.94
CA PRO A 7 -5.01 -54.85 -5.62
C PRO A 7 -3.81 -53.90 -5.57
N ARG A 8 -3.32 -53.48 -6.75
CA ARG A 8 -2.37 -52.38 -6.87
C ARG A 8 -3.06 -51.12 -6.34
N GLN A 9 -2.63 -50.62 -5.19
CA GLN A 9 -2.96 -49.27 -4.74
C GLN A 9 -2.48 -48.30 -5.83
N ARG A 10 -3.40 -47.79 -6.64
CA ARG A 10 -3.15 -46.62 -7.48
C ARG A 10 -3.05 -45.44 -6.53
N PHE A 11 -1.82 -45.02 -6.23
CA PHE A 11 -1.57 -43.71 -5.66
C PHE A 11 -2.01 -42.68 -6.69
N ILE A 12 -3.17 -42.08 -6.46
CA ILE A 12 -3.56 -40.87 -7.18
C ILE A 12 -2.71 -39.76 -6.55
N ILE A 13 -1.55 -39.48 -7.17
CA ILE A 13 -0.85 -38.23 -6.91
C ILE A 13 -1.73 -37.14 -7.52
N ARG A 14 -2.44 -36.41 -6.66
CA ARG A 14 -3.15 -35.20 -7.08
C ARG A 14 -2.12 -34.12 -7.40
N PRO A 15 -2.31 -33.31 -8.46
CA PRO A 15 -1.43 -32.18 -8.72
C PRO A 15 -1.50 -31.21 -7.54
N VAL A 16 -0.34 -30.76 -7.08
CA VAL A 16 -0.20 -29.78 -6.00
C VAL A 16 -0.42 -28.40 -6.59
N ASP A 17 -1.67 -27.97 -6.72
CA ASP A 17 -2.02 -26.54 -6.86
C ASP A 17 -1.81 -25.74 -5.53
N ASN A 18 -1.23 -26.39 -4.51
CA ASN A 18 -0.98 -25.81 -3.19
C ASN A 18 0.31 -24.98 -3.09
N ASP A 19 1.28 -25.17 -4.00
CA ASP A 19 2.65 -24.65 -3.78
C ASP A 19 2.73 -23.11 -3.89
N ARG A 20 2.01 -22.53 -4.87
CA ARG A 20 1.95 -21.07 -5.04
C ARG A 20 1.25 -20.38 -3.87
N ASN A 21 0.16 -20.96 -3.37
CA ASN A 21 -0.56 -20.40 -2.23
C ASN A 21 0.27 -20.49 -0.94
N THR A 22 0.99 -21.60 -0.72
CA THR A 22 1.89 -21.76 0.43
C THR A 22 3.05 -20.77 0.37
N GLU A 23 3.68 -20.57 -0.80
CA GLU A 23 4.78 -19.62 -0.94
C GLU A 23 4.31 -18.16 -0.75
N LEU A 24 3.13 -17.80 -1.29
CA LEU A 24 2.54 -16.48 -1.06
C LEU A 24 2.24 -16.23 0.43
N GLN A 25 1.69 -17.23 1.12
CA GLN A 25 1.47 -17.16 2.57
C GLN A 25 2.77 -16.97 3.35
N ARG A 26 3.81 -17.75 3.03
CA ARG A 26 5.14 -17.65 3.64
C ARG A 26 5.76 -16.27 3.43
N ARG A 27 5.70 -15.73 2.21
CA ARG A 27 6.19 -14.37 1.90
C ARG A 27 5.43 -13.30 2.69
N ALA A 28 4.11 -13.42 2.76
CA ALA A 28 3.29 -12.51 3.55
C ALA A 28 3.62 -12.57 5.05
N GLU A 29 3.86 -13.76 5.60
CA GLU A 29 4.32 -13.93 6.99
C GLU A 29 5.68 -13.29 7.25
N LEU A 30 6.65 -13.44 6.35
CA LEU A 30 7.95 -12.78 6.49
C LEU A 30 7.82 -11.27 6.58
N ARG A 31 7.01 -10.66 5.70
CA ARG A 31 6.79 -9.20 5.73
C ARG A 31 6.07 -8.70 6.98
N ARG A 32 5.19 -9.52 7.55
CA ARG A 32 4.45 -9.20 8.79
C ARG A 32 5.27 -9.41 10.06
N ASN A 33 6.31 -10.23 10.03
CA ASN A 33 7.06 -10.60 11.23
C ASN A 33 8.47 -10.00 11.26
N TYR A 34 8.97 -9.49 10.14
CA TYR A 34 10.34 -8.98 10.02
C TYR A 34 10.41 -7.52 9.56
N LEU A 35 11.50 -6.86 9.96
CA LEU A 35 11.92 -5.55 9.48
C LEU A 35 12.51 -5.72 8.09
N VAL A 36 11.64 -5.61 7.08
CA VAL A 36 11.98 -5.67 5.66
C VAL A 36 12.05 -4.25 5.09
N PRO A 37 12.87 -3.92 4.08
CA PRO A 37 12.91 -2.56 3.54
C PRO A 37 11.54 -2.12 2.99
N ILE A 38 11.28 -0.81 2.97
CA ILE A 38 10.19 -0.20 2.21
C ILE A 38 10.76 0.28 0.88
N TYR A 39 10.22 -0.23 -0.21
CA TYR A 39 10.53 0.23 -1.55
C TYR A 39 9.59 1.37 -1.89
N PHE A 40 10.16 2.54 -2.16
CA PHE A 40 9.43 3.72 -2.56
C PHE A 40 9.73 4.01 -4.03
N MET A 41 8.68 4.13 -4.81
CA MET A 41 8.77 4.45 -6.22
C MET A 41 7.62 5.36 -6.68
N HIS A 42 7.79 6.00 -7.83
CA HIS A 42 6.75 6.83 -8.42
C HIS A 42 6.78 6.80 -9.94
N THR A 43 5.65 7.01 -10.61
CA THR A 43 5.63 7.11 -12.07
C THR A 43 6.41 8.33 -12.55
N SER A 44 6.89 8.29 -13.80
CA SER A 44 7.77 9.32 -14.35
C SER A 44 7.09 10.69 -14.53
N ASP A 45 5.77 10.71 -14.54
CA ASP A 45 4.91 11.88 -14.68
C ASP A 45 4.43 12.45 -13.33
N VAL A 46 4.83 11.86 -12.19
CA VAL A 46 4.70 12.51 -10.88
C VAL A 46 5.78 13.59 -10.77
N PRO A 47 5.42 14.86 -10.55
CA PRO A 47 6.42 15.90 -10.42
C PRO A 47 7.28 15.71 -9.16
N ARG A 48 8.54 16.17 -9.23
CA ARG A 48 9.54 15.95 -8.17
C ARG A 48 9.10 16.49 -6.80
N ARG A 49 8.31 17.56 -6.80
CA ARG A 49 7.82 18.23 -5.58
C ARG A 49 6.86 17.31 -4.82
N GLU A 50 5.85 16.78 -5.52
CA GLU A 50 4.89 15.82 -4.98
C GLU A 50 5.57 14.49 -4.59
N ALA A 51 6.48 13.97 -5.42
CA ALA A 51 7.23 12.75 -5.08
C ALA A 51 8.04 12.93 -3.77
N ARG A 52 8.69 14.09 -3.58
CA ARG A 52 9.42 14.40 -2.35
C ARG A 52 8.47 14.54 -1.15
N ALA A 53 7.36 15.23 -1.31
CA ALA A 53 6.37 15.39 -0.25
C ALA A 53 5.82 14.03 0.21
N ALA A 54 5.52 13.15 -0.74
CA ALA A 54 5.07 11.79 -0.47
C ALA A 54 6.16 10.98 0.28
N LEU A 55 7.41 10.97 -0.18
CA LEU A 55 8.51 10.29 0.51
C LEU A 55 8.68 10.75 1.97
N LEU A 56 8.47 12.05 2.24
CA LEU A 56 8.45 12.56 3.62
C LEU A 56 7.30 12.00 4.47
N GLY A 57 6.17 11.66 3.85
CA GLY A 57 5.04 10.97 4.50
C GLY A 57 5.41 9.55 4.94
N VAL A 58 6.13 8.80 4.10
CA VAL A 58 6.71 7.49 4.47
C VAL A 58 7.65 7.65 5.66
N ALA A 59 8.57 8.61 5.58
CA ALA A 59 9.55 8.87 6.63
C ALA A 59 8.89 9.28 7.96
N ASP A 60 7.79 10.04 7.93
CA ASP A 60 7.04 10.41 9.13
C ASP A 60 6.39 9.22 9.81
N ALA A 61 5.70 8.36 9.04
CA ALA A 61 5.06 7.17 9.58
C ALA A 61 6.11 6.24 10.19
N LEU A 62 7.22 6.02 9.48
CA LEU A 62 8.33 5.20 9.98
C LEU A 62 8.92 5.79 11.28
N ARG A 63 9.19 7.10 11.32
CA ARG A 63 9.69 7.77 12.53
C ARG A 63 8.73 7.59 13.71
N ALA A 64 7.43 7.70 13.48
CA ALA A 64 6.42 7.53 14.51
C ALA A 64 6.36 6.10 15.07
N THR A 65 6.75 5.09 14.28
CA THR A 65 6.85 3.69 14.75
C THR A 65 8.09 3.44 15.60
N GLY A 66 9.17 4.20 15.39
CA GLY A 66 10.48 3.91 15.97
C GLY A 66 11.15 2.63 15.46
N GLN A 67 10.65 2.04 14.35
CA GLN A 67 11.31 0.93 13.68
C GLN A 67 12.50 1.41 12.86
N GLU A 68 13.59 0.64 12.86
CA GLU A 68 14.80 0.90 12.05
C GLU A 68 14.69 0.26 10.67
N ARG A 69 13.61 0.56 9.96
CA ARG A 69 13.37 0.03 8.61
C ARG A 69 14.13 0.85 7.58
N GLN A 70 14.81 0.21 6.64
CA GLN A 70 15.39 0.92 5.50
C GLN A 70 14.28 1.38 4.54
N VAL A 71 14.40 2.61 4.02
CA VAL A 71 13.61 3.07 2.87
C VAL A 71 14.53 3.11 1.66
N VAL A 72 14.22 2.34 0.63
CA VAL A 72 14.95 2.31 -0.65
C VAL A 72 14.13 3.10 -1.66
N ASN A 73 14.66 4.26 -2.08
CA ASN A 73 14.01 5.14 -3.04
C ASN A 73 14.48 4.81 -4.46
N PHE A 74 13.64 4.14 -5.24
CA PHE A 74 13.88 3.86 -6.66
C PHE A 74 13.52 5.05 -7.58
N GLY A 75 12.75 6.02 -7.06
CA GLY A 75 12.24 7.13 -7.84
C GLY A 75 11.36 6.66 -8.99
N SER A 76 11.53 7.26 -10.17
CA SER A 76 10.86 6.88 -11.42
C SER A 76 11.72 6.10 -12.40
N GLN A 77 12.89 5.64 -11.95
CA GLN A 77 13.85 5.00 -12.84
C GLN A 77 13.45 3.58 -13.20
N GLN A 78 13.90 3.13 -14.37
CA GLN A 78 13.87 1.73 -14.73
C GLN A 78 14.97 0.99 -13.95
N PHE A 79 14.59 -0.08 -13.25
CA PHE A 79 15.47 -0.88 -12.39
C PHE A 79 15.68 -2.31 -12.90
N GLY A 80 15.09 -2.66 -14.05
CA GLY A 80 15.29 -3.96 -14.69
C GLY A 80 15.01 -3.93 -16.20
N GLN A 81 14.96 -5.10 -16.84
CA GLN A 81 14.51 -5.24 -18.23
C GLN A 81 13.23 -6.07 -18.28
N GLY A 82 12.27 -5.68 -19.13
CA GLY A 82 11.05 -6.45 -19.35
C GLY A 82 9.98 -6.27 -18.25
N ALA A 83 9.38 -7.37 -17.81
CA ALA A 83 8.31 -7.31 -16.81
C ALA A 83 8.81 -6.77 -15.47
N TYR A 84 7.96 -6.01 -14.76
CA TYR A 84 8.28 -5.42 -13.45
C TYR A 84 9.49 -4.47 -13.48
N SER A 85 9.83 -3.88 -14.63
CA SER A 85 11.10 -3.16 -14.76
C SER A 85 11.11 -1.71 -14.28
N SER A 86 9.95 -1.09 -14.10
CA SER A 86 9.82 0.33 -13.77
C SER A 86 8.44 0.63 -13.20
N PRO A 87 8.26 1.75 -12.47
CA PRO A 87 6.95 2.12 -11.92
C PRO A 87 5.89 2.30 -13.03
N ASN A 88 6.27 2.87 -14.17
CA ASN A 88 5.40 3.02 -15.32
C ASN A 88 4.91 1.67 -15.87
N TRP A 89 5.77 0.64 -15.86
CA TRP A 89 5.39 -0.69 -16.31
C TRP A 89 4.24 -1.27 -15.48
N TYR A 90 4.25 -1.09 -14.15
CA TYR A 90 3.16 -1.57 -13.29
C TYR A 90 1.83 -0.92 -13.66
N ILE A 91 1.86 0.38 -13.96
CA ILE A 91 0.67 1.13 -14.35
C ILE A 91 0.16 0.75 -15.73
N GLU A 92 1.04 0.62 -16.72
CA GLU A 92 0.67 0.14 -18.05
C GLU A 92 0.09 -1.27 -18.00
N GLU A 93 0.69 -2.17 -17.22
CA GLU A 93 0.22 -3.54 -17.09
C GLU A 93 -1.09 -3.63 -16.30
N ALA A 94 -1.25 -2.84 -15.23
CA ALA A 94 -2.50 -2.74 -14.49
C ALA A 94 -3.64 -2.26 -15.39
N PHE A 95 -3.39 -1.25 -16.23
CA PHE A 95 -4.33 -0.81 -17.25
C PHE A 95 -4.68 -1.93 -18.23
N ARG A 96 -3.72 -2.73 -18.70
CA ARG A 96 -4.01 -3.86 -19.61
C ARG A 96 -4.91 -4.90 -18.93
N ARG A 97 -4.64 -5.24 -17.67
CA ARG A 97 -5.30 -6.32 -16.92
C ARG A 97 -6.69 -5.96 -16.39
N GLN A 98 -6.90 -4.72 -15.94
CA GLN A 98 -8.15 -4.37 -15.27
C GLN A 98 -9.35 -4.58 -16.21
N PRO A 99 -10.53 -5.01 -15.73
CA PRO A 99 -11.69 -5.17 -16.58
C PRO A 99 -12.44 -3.83 -16.80
N LEU A 100 -12.43 -2.94 -15.80
CA LEU A 100 -13.12 -1.67 -15.87
C LEU A 100 -12.30 -0.64 -16.65
N ARG A 101 -12.90 0.02 -17.64
CA ARG A 101 -12.32 1.17 -18.37
C ARG A 101 -13.25 2.36 -18.17
N ARG A 102 -12.80 3.37 -17.43
CA ARG A 102 -13.58 4.61 -17.24
C ARG A 102 -12.67 5.80 -16.95
N SER A 103 -13.26 6.99 -17.04
CA SER A 103 -12.68 8.26 -16.64
C SER A 103 -13.72 9.01 -15.82
N ALA A 104 -13.31 9.57 -14.68
CA ALA A 104 -14.17 10.32 -13.77
C ALA A 104 -13.80 11.81 -13.74
N GLY A 105 -13.37 12.36 -14.88
CA GLY A 105 -12.99 13.76 -15.06
C GLY A 105 -11.49 14.06 -14.92
N TYR A 106 -10.68 13.10 -14.44
CA TYR A 106 -9.25 13.26 -14.20
C TYR A 106 -8.40 12.28 -15.03
N GLY A 107 -8.90 11.91 -16.21
CA GLY A 107 -8.28 10.92 -17.09
C GLY A 107 -8.70 9.47 -16.79
N PRO A 108 -8.14 8.50 -17.55
CA PRO A 108 -8.41 7.09 -17.34
C PRO A 108 -8.04 6.65 -15.91
N GLN A 109 -8.93 5.92 -15.25
CA GLN A 109 -8.71 5.44 -13.90
C GLN A 109 -8.08 4.05 -13.87
N ILE A 110 -7.22 3.82 -12.89
CA ILE A 110 -6.63 2.50 -12.60
C ILE A 110 -7.38 1.83 -11.45
N ASP A 111 -7.70 0.55 -11.58
CA ASP A 111 -8.08 -0.27 -10.42
C ASP A 111 -6.82 -0.56 -9.59
N VAL A 112 -6.73 0.06 -8.41
CA VAL A 112 -5.57 -0.06 -7.52
C VAL A 112 -5.29 -1.51 -7.11
N HIS A 113 -6.30 -2.38 -7.14
CA HIS A 113 -6.14 -3.79 -6.83
C HIS A 113 -5.33 -4.54 -7.89
N GLU A 114 -5.32 -4.09 -9.15
CA GLU A 114 -4.43 -4.68 -10.17
C GLU A 114 -2.96 -4.35 -9.88
N VAL A 115 -2.67 -3.15 -9.38
CA VAL A 115 -1.31 -2.77 -8.99
C VAL A 115 -0.84 -3.63 -7.81
N GLY A 116 -1.70 -3.81 -6.78
CA GLY A 116 -1.41 -4.70 -5.64
C GLY A 116 -1.17 -6.17 -6.05
N ARG A 117 -1.91 -6.68 -7.04
CA ARG A 117 -1.65 -8.02 -7.61
C ARG A 117 -0.29 -8.10 -8.29
N LEU A 118 0.11 -7.06 -9.03
CA LEU A 118 1.44 -7.02 -9.66
C LEU A 118 2.56 -7.01 -8.62
N PHE A 119 2.43 -6.27 -7.51
CA PHE A 119 3.38 -6.37 -6.39
C PHE A 119 3.43 -7.78 -5.79
N THR A 120 2.31 -8.48 -5.76
CA THR A 120 2.26 -9.85 -5.25
C THR A 120 2.93 -10.86 -6.20
N ASP A 121 2.78 -10.64 -7.50
CA ASP A 121 3.22 -11.54 -8.56
C ASP A 121 4.68 -11.34 -9.01
N GLU A 122 5.32 -10.23 -8.65
CA GLU A 122 6.67 -9.92 -9.12
C GLU A 122 7.72 -10.91 -8.56
N PRO A 123 8.77 -11.20 -9.35
CA PRO A 123 9.83 -12.13 -8.93
C PRO A 123 10.71 -11.55 -7.81
N PHE A 124 10.80 -10.23 -7.68
CA PHE A 124 11.61 -9.58 -6.64
C PHE A 124 11.13 -9.87 -5.22
N GLN A 125 9.93 -10.42 -5.06
CA GLN A 125 9.39 -10.87 -3.78
C GLN A 125 10.15 -12.04 -3.14
N GLU A 126 11.14 -12.63 -3.83
CA GLU A 126 12.14 -13.50 -3.20
C GLU A 126 12.93 -12.77 -2.11
N LYS A 127 13.12 -11.46 -2.23
CA LYS A 127 13.68 -10.59 -1.20
C LYS A 127 12.52 -9.84 -0.54
N PRO A 128 12.08 -10.20 0.67
CA PRO A 128 10.94 -9.55 1.31
C PRO A 128 11.14 -8.04 1.43
N HIS A 129 10.14 -7.27 1.05
CA HIS A 129 10.07 -5.81 1.17
C HIS A 129 8.59 -5.38 1.22
N TRP A 130 8.34 -4.14 1.64
CA TRP A 130 7.04 -3.48 1.54
C TRP A 130 7.03 -2.56 0.32
N GLU A 131 5.87 -2.36 -0.29
CA GLU A 131 5.75 -1.56 -1.50
C GLU A 131 5.01 -0.24 -1.27
N VAL A 132 5.56 0.87 -1.76
CA VAL A 132 4.92 2.18 -1.73
C VAL A 132 5.11 2.85 -3.07
N MET A 133 4.00 3.09 -3.77
CA MET A 133 4.00 3.71 -5.10
C MET A 133 3.18 5.00 -5.11
N VAL A 134 3.73 6.03 -5.76
CA VAL A 134 3.00 7.27 -6.05
C VAL A 134 2.76 7.38 -7.55
N VAL A 135 1.54 7.68 -7.96
CA VAL A 135 1.11 7.71 -9.36
C VAL A 135 0.49 9.06 -9.70
N ASN A 136 0.64 9.47 -10.96
CA ASN A 136 -0.13 10.58 -11.53
C ASN A 136 -1.24 10.04 -12.44
N GLN A 137 -1.93 9.01 -11.95
CA GLN A 137 -3.15 8.49 -12.55
C GLN A 137 -4.25 8.51 -11.50
N ASP A 138 -5.48 8.79 -11.94
CA ASP A 138 -6.64 8.72 -11.08
C ASP A 138 -6.91 7.25 -10.69
N LEU A 139 -7.30 7.02 -9.44
CA LEU A 139 -7.46 5.67 -8.91
C LEU A 139 -8.91 5.36 -8.61
N ASN A 140 -9.28 4.10 -8.79
CA ASN A 140 -10.48 3.51 -8.23
C ASN A 140 -10.13 2.23 -7.48
N ALA A 141 -11.10 1.73 -6.72
CA ALA A 141 -10.98 0.48 -5.99
C ALA A 141 -12.35 -0.19 -5.90
N LYS A 142 -12.34 -1.51 -5.68
CA LYS A 142 -13.54 -2.24 -5.27
C LYS A 142 -13.76 -2.11 -3.76
N GLY A 143 -14.99 -1.80 -3.37
CA GLY A 143 -15.45 -1.87 -1.99
C GLY A 143 -15.65 -3.31 -1.51
N ARG A 144 -16.03 -3.46 -0.24
CA ARG A 144 -16.27 -4.80 0.38
C ARG A 144 -17.44 -5.55 -0.27
N ASP A 145 -18.37 -4.83 -0.89
CA ASP A 145 -19.50 -5.37 -1.64
C ASP A 145 -19.14 -5.79 -3.07
N GLY A 146 -17.86 -5.61 -3.48
CA GLY A 146 -17.36 -5.92 -4.81
C GLY A 146 -17.64 -4.84 -5.86
N ASN A 147 -18.39 -3.79 -5.52
CA ASN A 147 -18.70 -2.68 -6.42
C ASN A 147 -17.53 -1.69 -6.48
N TYR A 148 -17.37 -1.04 -7.64
CA TYR A 148 -16.35 -0.01 -7.79
C TYR A 148 -16.76 1.30 -7.12
N ILE A 149 -15.92 1.78 -6.21
CA ILE A 149 -15.99 3.13 -5.65
C ILE A 149 -15.63 4.13 -6.75
N ASN A 150 -16.26 5.31 -6.79
CA ASN A 150 -16.05 6.30 -7.86
C ASN A 150 -14.56 6.66 -8.04
N PHE A 151 -13.86 6.94 -6.94
CA PHE A 151 -12.42 7.13 -6.93
C PHE A 151 -11.86 6.93 -5.53
N VAL A 152 -10.55 6.79 -5.43
CA VAL A 152 -9.81 6.82 -4.16
C VAL A 152 -8.57 7.70 -4.32
N PHE A 153 -8.10 8.29 -3.22
CA PHE A 153 -6.85 9.06 -3.22
C PHE A 153 -5.63 8.14 -3.05
N GLY A 154 -5.82 7.04 -2.34
CA GLY A 154 -4.87 5.95 -2.21
C GLY A 154 -5.57 4.69 -1.75
N ALA A 155 -4.83 3.59 -1.72
CA ALA A 155 -5.28 2.37 -1.07
C ALA A 155 -4.08 1.58 -0.56
N THR A 156 -4.32 0.86 0.54
CA THR A 156 -3.33 0.04 1.22
C THR A 156 -3.82 -1.40 1.37
N ASP A 157 -2.99 -2.36 0.99
CA ASP A 157 -3.15 -3.77 1.38
C ASP A 157 -2.32 -4.03 2.64
N THR A 158 -2.98 -4.45 3.73
CA THR A 158 -2.35 -4.73 5.01
C THR A 158 -1.87 -6.18 5.15
N MET A 159 -2.41 -7.09 4.34
CA MET A 159 -2.04 -8.52 4.34
C MET A 159 -0.74 -8.75 3.56
N PHE A 160 -0.59 -8.03 2.46
CA PHE A 160 0.65 -7.90 1.71
C PHE A 160 1.04 -6.41 1.71
N PRO A 161 1.78 -5.94 2.73
CA PRO A 161 2.02 -4.52 2.99
C PRO A 161 2.46 -3.77 1.74
N SER A 162 1.48 -3.10 1.12
CA SER A 162 1.66 -2.30 -0.08
C SER A 162 0.69 -1.14 -0.08
N SER A 163 1.11 0.00 -0.63
CA SER A 163 0.32 1.22 -0.70
C SER A 163 0.51 1.89 -2.03
N VAL A 164 -0.57 2.36 -2.64
CA VAL A 164 -0.53 3.20 -3.85
C VAL A 164 -1.27 4.49 -3.57
N GLN A 165 -0.64 5.63 -3.86
CA GLN A 165 -1.25 6.96 -3.75
C GLN A 165 -1.31 7.66 -5.09
N SER A 166 -2.45 8.24 -5.43
CA SER A 166 -2.60 9.18 -6.53
C SER A 166 -2.35 10.61 -6.08
N VAL A 167 -1.61 11.37 -6.89
CA VAL A 167 -1.50 12.83 -6.74
C VAL A 167 -2.40 13.60 -7.72
N THR A 168 -3.03 12.92 -8.68
CA THR A 168 -3.73 13.54 -9.82
C THR A 168 -4.80 14.54 -9.39
N ARG A 169 -5.69 14.14 -8.48
CA ARG A 169 -6.78 15.00 -8.01
C ARG A 169 -6.29 16.15 -7.15
N LEU A 170 -5.24 15.93 -6.34
CA LEU A 170 -4.61 16.99 -5.54
C LEU A 170 -3.95 18.05 -6.44
N MET A 171 -3.23 17.61 -7.48
CA MET A 171 -2.59 18.50 -8.44
C MET A 171 -3.60 19.30 -9.27
N ALA A 172 -4.75 18.72 -9.58
CA ALA A 172 -5.80 19.37 -10.35
C ALA A 172 -6.57 20.44 -9.55
N GLU A 173 -6.84 20.19 -8.27
CA GLU A 173 -7.78 20.99 -7.47
C GLU A 173 -7.11 21.96 -6.49
N VAL A 174 -5.88 21.67 -6.06
CA VAL A 174 -5.17 22.49 -5.07
C VAL A 174 -4.01 23.18 -5.77
N PRO A 175 -3.86 24.51 -5.74
CA PRO A 175 -2.71 25.19 -6.35
C PRO A 175 -1.36 24.69 -5.84
N GLU A 176 -0.32 24.81 -6.66
CA GLU A 176 1.02 24.41 -6.24
C GLU A 176 1.50 25.29 -5.08
N GLY A 177 1.98 24.67 -4.00
CA GLY A 177 2.34 25.40 -2.78
C GLY A 177 2.40 24.49 -1.56
N ASP A 178 2.66 25.09 -0.41
CA ASP A 178 2.89 24.37 0.85
C ASP A 178 1.69 23.53 1.29
N LEU A 179 0.47 24.00 1.01
CA LEU A 179 -0.75 23.23 1.31
C LEU A 179 -0.81 21.94 0.49
N ARG A 180 -0.53 22.00 -0.82
CA ARG A 180 -0.52 20.81 -1.68
C ARG A 180 0.53 19.81 -1.20
N ASP A 181 1.75 20.28 -0.89
CA ASP A 181 2.82 19.44 -0.37
C ASP A 181 2.41 18.78 0.96
N ALA A 182 1.82 19.54 1.86
CA ALA A 182 1.33 19.03 3.15
C ALA A 182 0.23 17.99 2.97
N MET A 183 -0.69 18.18 2.03
CA MET A 183 -1.75 17.21 1.71
C MET A 183 -1.19 15.92 1.12
N VAL A 184 -0.27 16.01 0.15
CA VAL A 184 0.41 14.85 -0.46
C VAL A 184 1.18 14.05 0.59
N ARG A 185 1.90 14.75 1.48
CA ARG A 185 2.62 14.15 2.61
C ARG A 185 1.69 13.49 3.62
N ARG A 186 0.58 14.17 3.99
CA ARG A 186 -0.43 13.66 4.92
C ARG A 186 -1.06 12.38 4.38
N LEU A 187 -1.47 12.39 3.12
CA LEU A 187 -2.11 11.24 2.49
C LEU A 187 -1.16 10.03 2.49
N LEU A 188 0.13 10.20 2.16
CA LEU A 188 1.00 9.02 2.12
C LEU A 188 1.32 8.53 3.53
N ARG A 189 1.42 9.45 4.49
CA ARG A 189 1.53 9.10 5.91
C ARG A 189 0.30 8.34 6.42
N HIS A 190 -0.89 8.64 5.91
CA HIS A 190 -2.14 7.92 6.22
C HIS A 190 -2.11 6.49 5.68
N GLU A 191 -1.82 6.32 4.39
CA GLU A 191 -1.75 4.99 3.76
C GLU A 191 -0.65 4.12 4.40
N VAL A 192 0.55 4.67 4.61
CA VAL A 192 1.63 3.95 5.30
C VAL A 192 1.25 3.65 6.76
N GLY A 193 0.47 4.51 7.41
CA GLY A 193 -0.11 4.22 8.73
C GLY A 193 -0.96 2.94 8.74
N HIS A 194 -1.77 2.72 7.70
CA HIS A 194 -2.51 1.46 7.52
C HIS A 194 -1.58 0.26 7.34
N MET A 195 -0.43 0.40 6.64
CA MET A 195 0.56 -0.69 6.51
C MET A 195 1.12 -1.12 7.87
N PHE A 196 1.21 -0.19 8.84
CA PHE A 196 1.59 -0.49 10.22
C PHE A 196 0.44 -1.00 11.11
N GLY A 197 -0.75 -1.19 10.53
CA GLY A 197 -1.93 -1.72 11.22
C GLY A 197 -2.76 -0.67 11.95
N LEU A 198 -2.63 0.61 11.60
CA LEU A 198 -3.48 1.65 12.15
C LEU A 198 -4.83 1.73 11.43
N PRO A 199 -5.89 2.21 12.12
CA PRO A 199 -6.06 2.06 13.56
C PRO A 199 -6.13 0.57 13.94
N THR A 200 -5.67 0.20 15.13
CA THR A 200 -5.78 -1.20 15.56
C THR A 200 -7.24 -1.63 15.65
N THR A 201 -7.55 -2.86 15.23
CA THR A 201 -8.90 -3.45 15.30
C THR A 201 -9.45 -3.41 16.73
N GLY A 202 -10.74 -3.07 16.87
CA GLY A 202 -11.44 -3.06 18.16
C GLY A 202 -11.34 -1.74 18.94
N ARG A 203 -10.69 -0.72 18.38
CA ARG A 203 -10.73 0.65 18.93
C ARG A 203 -12.15 1.22 18.91
N ARG A 204 -12.48 2.05 19.90
CA ARG A 204 -13.81 2.70 20.02
C ARG A 204 -13.87 4.05 19.32
N ASN A 205 -12.73 4.69 19.10
CA ASN A 205 -12.61 5.97 18.40
C ASN A 205 -12.25 5.76 16.93
N THR A 206 -13.00 4.87 16.29
CA THR A 206 -12.90 4.58 14.87
C THR A 206 -14.25 4.67 14.20
N GLU A 207 -14.24 5.08 12.94
CA GLU A 207 -15.41 5.08 12.06
C GLU A 207 -15.13 4.24 10.81
N GLU A 208 -16.18 3.67 10.22
CA GLU A 208 -16.09 2.92 8.97
C GLU A 208 -16.40 3.86 7.79
N LYS A 209 -15.35 4.24 7.05
CA LYS A 209 -15.39 5.08 5.86
C LYS A 209 -14.46 4.50 4.80
N LEU A 210 -14.95 3.52 4.03
CA LEU A 210 -14.12 2.72 3.09
C LEU A 210 -12.99 1.95 3.80
N GLY A 211 -13.19 1.57 5.06
CA GLY A 211 -12.16 1.08 5.97
C GLY A 211 -12.33 1.65 7.37
N ALA A 212 -11.65 1.06 8.35
CA ALA A 212 -11.62 1.57 9.71
C ALA A 212 -10.63 2.74 9.81
N HIS A 213 -11.09 3.89 10.27
CA HIS A 213 -10.30 5.12 10.37
C HIS A 213 -10.45 5.76 11.75
N CYS A 214 -9.45 6.51 12.20
CA CYS A 214 -9.50 7.18 13.51
C CYS A 214 -10.43 8.40 13.46
N THR A 215 -11.11 8.73 14.57
CA THR A 215 -11.95 9.94 14.68
C THR A 215 -11.29 11.10 15.43
N ASN A 216 -10.19 10.86 16.17
CA ASN A 216 -9.41 11.91 16.84
C ASN A 216 -8.72 12.82 15.82
N PRO A 217 -8.33 14.07 16.17
CA PRO A 217 -7.40 14.88 15.37
C PRO A 217 -6.09 14.11 15.09
N CYS A 218 -6.00 13.52 13.89
CA CYS A 218 -5.04 12.48 13.55
C CYS A 218 -4.99 12.28 12.03
N THR A 219 -3.80 11.98 11.50
CA THR A 219 -3.56 11.60 10.10
C THR A 219 -4.44 10.44 9.67
N MET A 220 -4.79 9.53 10.58
CA MET A 220 -5.68 8.39 10.30
C MET A 220 -7.16 8.77 10.16
N ARG A 221 -7.54 10.06 10.20
CA ARG A 221 -8.87 10.52 9.78
C ARG A 221 -8.99 10.45 8.27
N GLN A 222 -10.06 9.82 7.79
CA GLN A 222 -10.40 9.72 6.38
C GLN A 222 -11.05 11.00 5.87
N GLY A 223 -10.50 11.56 4.79
CA GLY A 223 -11.18 12.57 3.97
C GLY A 223 -11.88 11.92 2.78
N MET A 224 -13.08 12.36 2.45
CA MET A 224 -13.85 11.86 1.30
C MET A 224 -13.77 12.78 0.07
N SER A 225 -13.20 13.97 0.25
CA SER A 225 -13.11 15.01 -0.77
C SER A 225 -11.86 15.87 -0.60
N ILE A 226 -11.44 16.59 -1.64
CA ILE A 226 -10.27 17.49 -1.57
C ILE A 226 -10.42 18.54 -0.45
N PRO A 227 -11.58 19.23 -0.28
CA PRO A 227 -11.76 20.16 0.83
C PRO A 227 -11.60 19.50 2.21
N GLU A 228 -12.16 18.30 2.40
CA GLU A 228 -11.97 17.56 3.66
C GLU A 228 -10.50 17.21 3.91
N TRP A 229 -9.77 16.73 2.90
CA TRP A 229 -8.33 16.47 3.04
C TRP A 229 -7.55 17.74 3.38
N ALA A 230 -7.94 18.90 2.83
CA ALA A 230 -7.29 20.17 3.12
C ALA A 230 -7.56 20.60 4.57
N ASP A 231 -8.81 20.55 5.01
CA ASP A 231 -9.22 20.88 6.38
C ASP A 231 -8.51 19.99 7.42
N LEU A 232 -8.43 18.69 7.16
CA LEU A 232 -7.72 17.75 8.02
C LEU A 232 -6.22 18.07 8.08
N THR A 233 -5.61 18.40 6.92
CA THR A 233 -4.19 18.77 6.84
C THR A 233 -3.88 20.04 7.63
N VAL A 234 -4.69 21.08 7.46
CA VAL A 234 -4.56 22.34 8.20
C VAL A 234 -4.77 22.12 9.70
N THR A 235 -5.76 21.31 10.09
CA THR A 235 -6.03 20.98 11.49
C THR A 235 -4.84 20.28 12.15
N GLU A 236 -4.23 19.30 11.49
CA GLU A 236 -3.04 18.59 11.99
C GLU A 236 -1.84 19.53 12.13
N HIS A 237 -1.62 20.37 11.11
CA HIS A 237 -0.54 21.33 11.11
C HIS A 237 -0.68 22.34 12.26
N ASN A 238 -1.86 22.94 12.42
CA ASN A 238 -2.12 23.94 13.46
C ASN A 238 -2.01 23.36 14.88
N ASN A 239 -2.35 22.08 15.04
CA ASN A 239 -2.24 21.40 16.34
C ASN A 239 -0.84 20.84 16.60
N GLY A 240 0.06 20.82 15.62
CA GLY A 240 1.37 20.18 15.73
C GLY A 240 1.30 18.67 15.97
N ILE A 241 0.18 18.02 15.60
CA ILE A 241 -0.08 16.60 15.85
C ILE A 241 -0.32 15.90 14.51
N HIS A 242 0.53 14.92 14.20
CA HIS A 242 0.32 14.01 13.07
C HIS A 242 -0.48 12.78 13.50
N PHE A 243 -0.03 12.05 14.52
CA PHE A 243 -0.76 10.90 15.07
C PHE A 243 -1.25 11.26 16.47
N CYS A 244 -2.54 11.03 16.74
CA CYS A 244 -3.07 11.19 18.10
C CYS A 244 -2.40 10.20 19.09
N GLY A 245 -2.58 10.40 20.39
CA GLY A 245 -1.98 9.55 21.43
C GLY A 245 -2.27 8.07 21.25
N ASP A 246 -3.51 7.72 20.89
CA ASP A 246 -3.91 6.33 20.67
C ASP A 246 -3.20 5.70 19.43
N CYS A 247 -3.13 6.43 18.30
CA CYS A 247 -2.42 5.93 17.13
C CYS A 247 -0.91 5.86 17.35
N THR A 248 -0.34 6.79 18.13
CA THR A 248 1.06 6.72 18.55
C THR A 248 1.31 5.51 19.43
N GLY A 249 0.39 5.19 20.36
CA GLY A 249 0.45 3.97 21.18
C GLY A 249 0.40 2.69 20.34
N ASP A 250 -0.50 2.62 19.36
CA ASP A 250 -0.59 1.52 18.41
C ASP A 250 0.72 1.34 17.61
N LEU A 251 1.28 2.44 17.08
CA LEU A 251 2.55 2.43 16.35
C LEU A 251 3.71 1.99 17.23
N ALA A 252 3.79 2.48 18.47
CA ALA A 252 4.82 2.07 19.43
C ALA A 252 4.72 0.58 19.78
N ALA A 253 3.50 0.06 19.94
CA ALA A 253 3.26 -1.37 20.15
C ALA A 253 3.65 -2.20 18.91
N SER A 254 3.59 -1.63 17.71
CA SER A 254 4.06 -2.30 16.50
C SER A 254 5.59 -2.52 16.52
N ARG A 255 6.37 -1.61 17.11
CA ARG A 255 7.84 -1.65 17.14
C ARG A 255 8.39 -2.98 17.65
N SER A 256 7.80 -3.51 18.72
CA SER A 256 8.25 -4.73 19.39
C SER A 256 7.78 -6.02 18.72
N ARG A 257 6.88 -5.95 17.73
CA ARG A 257 6.34 -7.14 17.03
C ARG A 257 7.28 -7.69 15.97
N TYR A 258 8.19 -6.88 15.44
CA TYR A 258 9.02 -7.23 14.29
C TYR A 258 10.45 -7.57 14.69
N ARG A 259 11.05 -8.53 13.98
CA ARG A 259 12.45 -8.95 14.14
C ARG A 259 13.32 -8.45 12.98
N PRO A 260 14.61 -8.16 13.16
CA PRO A 260 15.51 -7.94 12.03
C PRO A 260 15.50 -9.13 11.07
N LEU A 261 15.61 -8.87 9.76
CA LEU A 261 15.81 -9.94 8.79
C LEU A 261 17.03 -10.79 9.18
N PRO A 262 16.97 -12.13 9.11
CA PRO A 262 18.15 -12.96 9.30
C PRO A 262 19.24 -12.55 8.31
N PRO A 263 20.53 -12.61 8.70
CA PRO A 263 21.61 -12.37 7.76
C PRO A 263 21.49 -13.33 6.56
N GLN A 264 21.71 -12.81 5.35
CA GLN A 264 21.77 -13.64 4.15
C GLN A 264 22.98 -14.57 4.28
N ARG A 265 22.75 -15.88 4.10
CA ARG A 265 23.81 -16.90 4.13
C ARG A 265 24.60 -16.90 2.83
#